data_AF-A0A957BVK5-F1
#
_entry.id   AF-A0A957BVK5-F1
#
_cell.length_a   1.000
_cell.length_b   1.000
_cell.length_c   1.000
_cell.angle_alpha   90.00
_cell.angle_beta   90.00
_cell.angle_gamma   90.00
#
_symmetry.space_group_name_H-M   'P 1'
#
loop_
_entity.id
_entity.type
_entity.pdbx_description
1 polymer ?
#
loop_
_entity_poly.entity_id
_entity_poly.type
_entity_poly.pdbx_seq_one_letter_code
_entity_poly.pdbx_strand_id
1 'polypeptide(L)'
;ERVCIAAGSLCVEPLCHVAHDATQADEARWRAATILGDLGDNRAAPTLIALCADESHDPRQGAIWALGWLRHAGAFESLLRVVNDVHEDEQVRFVAACSLLSVDTAHAYPLLLELSQTAPDGVRRAARAALANLAERQRSQEAFDHE
;
A
#
# COMPACT_ATOMS: atom_id res chain seq x y z
N GLU A 1 -6.62 18.97 -19.91
CA GLU A 1 -6.66 17.65 -19.24
C GLU A 1 -5.93 16.51 -19.98
N ARG A 2 -5.92 16.41 -21.32
CA ARG A 2 -5.24 15.30 -22.02
C ARG A 2 -3.70 15.32 -22.01
N VAL A 3 -3.09 16.46 -21.69
CA VAL A 3 -1.61 16.63 -21.65
C VAL A 3 -1.00 16.02 -20.38
N CYS A 4 -1.73 16.00 -19.25
CA CYS A 4 -1.22 15.43 -17.99
C CYS A 4 -1.17 13.90 -18.01
N ILE A 5 -2.10 13.22 -18.71
CA ILE A 5 -2.08 11.76 -18.85
C ILE A 5 -0.92 11.31 -19.75
N ALA A 6 -0.62 12.06 -20.81
CA ALA A 6 0.52 11.77 -21.69
C ALA A 6 1.86 12.00 -20.98
N ALA A 7 2.00 13.10 -20.22
CA ALA A 7 3.21 13.38 -19.43
C ALA A 7 3.39 12.38 -18.26
N GLY A 8 2.31 12.00 -17.55
CA GLY A 8 2.36 11.04 -16.45
C GLY A 8 2.88 9.67 -16.88
N SER A 9 2.50 9.20 -18.08
CA SER A 9 2.99 7.93 -18.62
C SER A 9 4.49 7.92 -18.98
N LEU A 10 5.07 9.09 -19.31
CA LEU A 10 6.51 9.22 -19.62
C LEU A 10 7.36 9.31 -18.35
N CYS A 11 6.76 9.70 -17.23
CA CYS A 11 7.46 9.86 -15.95
C CYS A 11 7.56 8.57 -15.13
N VAL A 12 6.83 7.51 -15.49
CA VAL A 12 6.84 6.24 -14.73
C VAL A 12 8.22 5.60 -14.75
N GLU A 13 8.83 5.44 -15.93
CA GLU A 13 10.14 4.78 -16.04
C GLU A 13 11.25 5.53 -15.29
N PRO A 14 11.39 6.87 -15.43
CA PRO A 14 12.37 7.62 -14.64
C PRO A 14 12.11 7.56 -13.12
N LEU A 15 10.84 7.62 -12.69
CA LEU A 15 10.51 7.53 -11.26
C LEU A 15 10.77 6.14 -10.71
N CYS A 16 10.51 5.08 -11.48
CA CYS A 16 10.88 3.72 -11.12
C CYS A 16 12.39 3.59 -10.92
N HIS A 17 13.20 4.22 -11.79
CA HIS A 17 14.65 4.24 -11.63
C HIS A 17 15.07 4.96 -10.34
N VAL A 18 14.54 6.17 -10.07
CA VAL A 18 14.85 6.91 -8.84
C VAL A 18 14.43 6.13 -7.60
N ALA A 19 13.28 5.47 -7.61
CA ALA A 19 12.78 4.73 -6.47
C ALA A 19 13.68 3.50 -6.16
N HIS A 20 14.17 2.81 -7.19
CA HIS A 20 15.02 1.62 -7.05
C HIS A 20 16.51 1.92 -6.82
N ASP A 21 16.97 3.12 -7.18
CA ASP A 21 18.37 3.51 -7.06
C ASP A 21 18.74 3.76 -5.58
N ALA A 22 19.45 2.80 -4.99
CA ALA A 22 19.94 2.85 -3.61
C ALA A 22 20.99 3.95 -3.36
N THR A 23 21.51 4.60 -4.41
CA THR A 23 22.39 5.78 -4.26
C THR A 23 21.61 7.07 -4.01
N GLN A 24 20.30 7.07 -4.27
CA GLN A 24 19.43 8.20 -3.97
C GLN A 24 19.13 8.27 -2.48
N ALA A 25 18.90 9.49 -1.98
CA ALA A 25 18.44 9.69 -0.61
C ALA A 25 17.08 8.99 -0.39
N ASP A 26 16.88 8.42 0.79
CA ASP A 26 15.62 7.76 1.16
C ASP A 26 14.39 8.65 0.93
N GLU A 27 14.52 9.96 1.20
CA GLU A 27 13.46 10.95 0.92
C GLU A 27 13.11 11.02 -0.58
N ALA A 28 14.09 10.97 -1.47
CA ALA A 28 13.87 11.00 -2.91
C ALA A 28 13.20 9.71 -3.40
N ARG A 29 13.61 8.56 -2.85
CA ARG A 29 13.03 7.25 -3.16
C ARG A 29 11.59 7.13 -2.66
N TRP A 30 11.32 7.58 -1.44
CA TRP A 30 9.98 7.67 -0.86
C TRP A 30 9.05 8.57 -1.69
N ARG A 31 9.53 9.76 -2.07
CA ARG A 31 8.77 10.66 -2.95
C ARG A 31 8.48 10.04 -4.29
N ALA A 32 9.46 9.37 -4.91
CA ALA A 32 9.27 8.68 -6.17
C ALA A 32 8.19 7.59 -6.05
N ALA A 33 8.24 6.76 -4.99
CA ALA A 33 7.23 5.74 -4.73
C ALA A 33 5.82 6.34 -4.55
N THR A 34 5.71 7.46 -3.83
CA THR A 34 4.43 8.16 -3.60
C THR A 34 3.85 8.69 -4.91
N ILE A 35 4.67 9.37 -5.73
CA ILE A 35 4.25 9.89 -7.03
C ILE A 35 3.82 8.75 -7.97
N LEU A 36 4.52 7.60 -7.95
CA LEU A 36 4.12 6.42 -8.73
C LEU A 36 2.73 5.90 -8.32
N GLY A 37 2.41 5.94 -7.02
CA GLY A 37 1.07 5.63 -6.52
C GLY A 37 0.00 6.61 -7.01
N ASP A 38 0.27 7.91 -6.91
CA ASP A 38 -0.65 8.97 -7.34
C ASP A 38 -0.90 8.96 -8.86
N LEU A 39 0.10 8.55 -9.65
CA LEU A 39 -0.01 8.38 -11.09
C LEU A 39 -0.97 7.24 -11.47
N GLY A 40 -1.16 6.24 -10.59
CA GLY A 40 -2.08 5.14 -10.84
C GLY A 40 -1.68 4.19 -11.96
N ASP A 41 -0.43 4.26 -12.45
CA ASP A 41 0.04 3.45 -13.57
C ASP A 41 0.61 2.11 -13.08
N ASN A 42 -0.07 1.02 -13.45
CA ASN A 42 0.31 -0.34 -13.06
C ASN A 42 1.70 -0.78 -13.55
N ARG A 43 2.32 -0.08 -14.51
CA ARG A 43 3.72 -0.33 -14.90
C ARG A 43 4.70 -0.10 -13.74
N ALA A 44 4.32 0.70 -12.74
CA ALA A 44 5.12 0.92 -11.54
C ALA A 44 5.06 -0.23 -10.52
N ALA A 45 4.07 -1.12 -10.63
CA ALA A 45 3.82 -2.15 -9.62
C ALA A 45 5.03 -3.07 -9.35
N PRO A 46 5.81 -3.54 -10.35
CA PRO A 46 6.99 -4.35 -10.08
C PRO A 46 8.04 -3.62 -9.23
N THR A 47 8.27 -2.33 -9.50
CA THR A 47 9.22 -1.51 -8.74
C THR A 47 8.74 -1.30 -7.32
N LEU A 48 7.46 -0.98 -7.13
CA LEU A 48 6.88 -0.77 -5.81
C LEU A 48 6.85 -2.07 -4.99
N ILE A 49 6.57 -3.22 -5.61
CA ILE A 49 6.67 -4.54 -4.96
C ILE A 49 8.09 -4.81 -4.48
N ALA A 50 9.11 -4.49 -5.28
CA ALA A 50 10.50 -4.65 -4.87
C ALA A 50 10.85 -3.74 -3.66
N LEU A 51 10.32 -2.52 -3.63
CA LEU A 51 10.53 -1.57 -2.53
C LEU A 51 9.84 -1.95 -1.22
N CYS A 52 8.82 -2.82 -1.25
CA CYS A 52 8.26 -3.38 -0.02
C CYS A 52 9.27 -4.21 0.78
N ALA A 53 10.36 -4.66 0.17
CA ALA A 53 11.45 -5.39 0.82
C ALA A 53 12.68 -4.51 1.09
N ASP A 54 12.57 -3.19 0.96
CA ASP A 54 13.69 -2.28 1.16
C ASP A 54 14.14 -2.23 2.63
N GLU A 55 15.44 -2.06 2.87
CA GLU A 55 15.98 -1.90 4.22
C GLU A 55 15.52 -0.59 4.86
N SER A 56 15.45 0.49 4.06
CA SER A 56 15.04 1.81 4.53
C SER A 56 13.53 1.87 4.76
N HIS A 57 13.15 2.41 5.92
CA HIS A 57 11.75 2.49 6.34
C HIS A 57 10.90 3.39 5.44
N ASP A 58 11.38 4.60 5.11
CA ASP A 58 10.57 5.59 4.38
C ASP A 58 10.21 5.15 2.96
N PRO A 59 11.16 4.65 2.13
CA PRO A 59 10.84 4.14 0.79
C PRO A 59 9.87 2.96 0.84
N ARG A 60 10.04 2.07 1.83
CA ARG A 60 9.16 0.92 2.05
C ARG A 60 7.73 1.34 2.36
N GLN A 61 7.54 2.28 3.27
CA GLN A 61 6.21 2.81 3.61
C GLN A 61 5.54 3.48 2.39
N GLY A 62 6.28 4.28 1.62
CA GLY A 62 5.77 4.91 0.41
C GLY A 62 5.30 3.89 -0.63
N ALA A 63 6.06 2.81 -0.80
CA ALA A 63 5.72 1.74 -1.73
C ALA A 63 4.46 0.98 -1.34
N ILE A 64 4.31 0.64 -0.06
CA ILE A 64 3.12 -0.06 0.46
C ILE A 64 1.86 0.78 0.23
N TRP A 65 1.95 2.08 0.55
CA TRP A 65 0.84 3.01 0.32
C TRP A 65 0.48 3.07 -1.17
N ALA A 66 1.46 3.28 -2.04
CA ALA A 66 1.28 3.34 -3.48
C ALA A 66 0.63 2.07 -4.07
N LEU A 67 1.00 0.88 -3.59
CA LEU A 67 0.38 -0.38 -4.02
C LEU A 67 -1.11 -0.47 -3.64
N GLY A 68 -1.49 0.06 -2.48
CA GLY A 68 -2.89 0.18 -2.07
C GLY A 68 -3.72 1.07 -3.00
N TRP A 69 -3.14 2.18 -3.47
CA TRP A 69 -3.78 3.08 -4.45
C TRP A 69 -3.87 2.47 -5.84
N LEU A 70 -2.81 1.79 -6.29
CA LEU A 70 -2.80 1.10 -7.58
C LEU A 70 -3.81 -0.05 -7.64
N ARG A 71 -4.16 -0.64 -6.48
CA ARG A 71 -5.01 -1.83 -6.37
C ARG A 71 -4.54 -2.98 -7.28
N HIS A 72 -3.23 -3.07 -7.47
CA HIS A 72 -2.64 -4.06 -8.36
C HIS A 72 -2.71 -5.43 -7.70
N ALA A 73 -3.44 -6.38 -8.30
CA ALA A 73 -3.66 -7.72 -7.74
C ALA A 73 -2.36 -8.47 -7.42
N GLY A 74 -1.30 -8.27 -8.21
CA GLY A 74 0.02 -8.87 -7.97
C GLY A 74 0.72 -8.38 -6.70
N ALA A 75 0.21 -7.35 -6.01
CA ALA A 75 0.74 -6.86 -4.74
C ALA A 75 0.25 -7.66 -3.52
N PHE A 76 -0.78 -8.50 -3.68
CA PHE A 76 -1.47 -9.15 -2.56
C PHE A 76 -0.51 -9.92 -1.64
N GLU A 77 0.29 -10.84 -2.20
CA GLU A 77 1.24 -11.65 -1.42
C GLU A 77 2.32 -10.80 -0.74
N SER A 78 2.80 -9.75 -1.40
CA SER A 78 3.81 -8.85 -0.83
C SER A 78 3.24 -8.05 0.34
N LEU A 79 2.01 -7.53 0.22
CA LEU A 79 1.34 -6.82 1.30
C LEU A 79 1.00 -7.76 2.46
N LEU A 80 0.58 -9.00 2.18
CA LEU A 80 0.31 -10.01 3.21
C LEU A 80 1.56 -10.38 4.01
N ARG A 81 2.72 -10.44 3.34
CA ARG A 81 4.01 -10.63 4.02
C ARG A 81 4.30 -9.50 5.00
N VAL A 82 4.12 -8.24 4.57
CA VAL A 82 4.33 -7.07 5.44
C VAL A 82 3.40 -7.10 6.64
N VAL A 83 2.11 -7.42 6.46
CA VAL A 83 1.16 -7.52 7.57
C VAL A 83 1.60 -8.55 8.62
N ASN A 84 2.16 -9.68 8.19
CA ASN A 84 2.61 -10.76 9.08
C ASN A 84 4.02 -10.54 9.66
N ASP A 85 4.74 -9.50 9.24
CA ASP A 85 6.08 -9.23 9.75
C ASP A 85 6.01 -8.64 11.16
N VAL A 86 6.42 -9.44 12.15
CA VAL A 86 6.43 -9.06 13.57
C VAL A 86 7.52 -8.04 13.90
N HIS A 87 8.53 -7.88 13.04
CA HIS A 87 9.61 -6.93 13.19
C HIS A 87 9.33 -5.59 12.50
N GLU A 88 8.27 -5.53 11.70
CA GLU A 88 7.86 -4.31 11.02
C GLU A 88 7.23 -3.29 11.99
N ASP A 89 7.22 -2.02 11.59
CA ASP A 89 6.48 -0.99 12.30
C ASP A 89 4.96 -1.23 12.28
N GLU A 90 4.27 -0.86 13.36
CA GLU A 90 2.82 -1.05 13.48
C GLU A 90 2.01 -0.22 12.48
N GLN A 91 2.44 1.02 12.20
CA GLN A 91 1.82 1.87 11.21
C GLN A 91 2.01 1.28 9.81
N VAL A 92 3.20 0.74 9.50
CA VAL A 92 3.47 0.10 8.21
C VAL A 92 2.59 -1.14 8.01
N ARG A 93 2.45 -1.99 9.04
CA ARG A 93 1.50 -3.12 9.01
C ARG A 93 0.05 -2.67 8.82
N PHE A 94 -0.37 -1.61 9.50
CA PHE A 94 -1.73 -1.07 9.35
C PHE A 94 -1.99 -0.60 7.92
N VAL A 95 -1.05 0.15 7.33
CA VAL A 95 -1.17 0.60 5.93
C VAL A 95 -1.19 -0.58 4.97
N ALA A 96 -0.37 -1.61 5.20
CA ALA A 96 -0.39 -2.84 4.40
C ALA A 96 -1.73 -3.58 4.49
N ALA A 97 -2.32 -3.68 5.69
CA ALA A 97 -3.63 -4.30 5.90
C ALA A 97 -4.76 -3.50 5.19
N CYS A 98 -4.75 -2.17 5.28
CA CYS A 98 -5.67 -1.32 4.52
C CYS A 98 -5.48 -1.44 3.00
N SER A 99 -4.25 -1.60 2.55
CA SER A 99 -3.90 -1.78 1.15
C SER A 99 -4.37 -3.14 0.62
N LEU A 100 -4.24 -4.22 1.41
CA LEU A 100 -4.80 -5.53 1.09
C LEU A 100 -6.32 -5.46 0.88
N LEU A 101 -7.03 -4.78 1.78
CA LEU A 101 -8.48 -4.57 1.65
C LEU A 101 -8.81 -3.74 0.40
N SER A 102 -7.93 -2.83 -0.02
CA SER A 102 -8.15 -2.02 -1.23
C SER A 102 -7.90 -2.79 -2.52
N VAL A 103 -6.94 -3.72 -2.51
CA VAL A 103 -6.62 -4.61 -3.65
C VAL A 103 -7.71 -5.66 -3.84
N ASP A 104 -8.05 -6.38 -2.78
CA ASP A 104 -9.07 -7.44 -2.81
C ASP A 104 -9.71 -7.64 -1.44
N THR A 105 -10.79 -6.90 -1.18
CA THR A 105 -11.55 -7.01 0.06
C THR A 105 -12.06 -8.43 0.32
N ALA A 106 -12.48 -9.15 -0.72
CA ALA A 106 -13.14 -10.44 -0.57
C ALA A 106 -12.17 -11.50 -0.01
N HIS A 107 -10.91 -11.48 -0.47
CA HIS A 107 -9.86 -12.37 0.03
C HIS A 107 -9.17 -11.83 1.28
N ALA A 108 -8.95 -10.51 1.38
CA ALA A 108 -8.24 -9.92 2.50
C ALA A 108 -9.05 -9.92 3.81
N TYR A 109 -10.37 -9.71 3.73
CA TYR A 109 -11.22 -9.61 4.92
C TYR A 109 -11.17 -10.85 5.84
N PRO A 110 -11.41 -12.09 5.36
CA PRO A 110 -11.37 -13.27 6.23
C PRO A 110 -9.97 -13.49 6.84
N LEU A 111 -8.90 -13.22 6.09
CA LEU A 111 -7.52 -13.34 6.58
C LEU A 111 -7.24 -12.34 7.71
N LEU A 112 -7.58 -11.06 7.50
CA LEU A 112 -7.40 -10.03 8.52
C LEU A 112 -8.28 -10.28 9.74
N LEU A 113 -9.49 -10.84 9.56
CA LEU A 113 -10.36 -11.22 10.67
C LEU A 113 -9.72 -12.30 11.54
N GLU A 114 -9.12 -13.33 10.93
CA GLU A 114 -8.38 -14.36 11.66
C GLU A 114 -7.17 -13.74 12.40
N LEU A 115 -6.34 -12.95 11.71
CA LEU A 115 -5.17 -12.30 12.31
C LEU A 115 -5.55 -11.36 13.46
N SER A 116 -6.71 -10.70 13.39
CA SER A 116 -7.24 -9.83 14.45
C SER A 116 -7.55 -10.57 15.76
N GLN A 117 -7.59 -11.91 15.74
CA GLN A 117 -7.91 -12.75 16.88
C GLN A 117 -6.70 -13.58 17.34
N THR A 118 -5.95 -14.15 16.40
CA THR A 118 -4.94 -15.18 16.67
C THR A 118 -3.50 -14.68 16.62
N ALA A 119 -3.24 -13.54 15.97
CA ALA A 119 -1.87 -13.09 15.71
C ALA A 119 -1.20 -12.42 16.92
N PRO A 120 0.14 -12.27 16.90
CA PRO A 120 0.89 -11.49 17.89
C PRO A 120 0.42 -10.04 17.96
N ASP A 121 0.65 -9.40 19.10
CA ASP A 121 0.09 -8.10 19.46
C ASP A 121 0.16 -7.02 18.36
N GLY A 122 1.32 -6.85 17.72
CA GLY A 122 1.50 -5.85 16.65
C GLY A 122 0.71 -6.15 15.39
N VAL A 123 0.66 -7.42 14.95
CA VAL A 123 -0.11 -7.86 13.78
C VAL A 123 -1.60 -7.78 14.06
N ARG A 124 -2.00 -8.22 15.26
CA ARG A 124 -3.38 -8.22 15.72
C ARG A 124 -3.98 -6.82 15.79
N ARG A 125 -3.23 -5.84 16.31
CA ARG A 125 -3.68 -4.43 16.38
C ARG A 125 -3.84 -3.83 14.99
N ALA A 126 -2.86 -4.04 14.10
CA ALA A 126 -2.93 -3.57 12.71
C ALA A 126 -4.15 -4.12 11.97
N ALA A 127 -4.39 -5.44 12.08
CA ALA A 127 -5.55 -6.08 11.46
C ALA A 127 -6.88 -5.54 11.99
N ARG A 128 -7.01 -5.36 13.32
CA ARG A 128 -8.21 -4.76 13.94
C ARG A 128 -8.45 -3.33 13.46
N ALA A 129 -7.40 -2.51 13.43
CA ALA A 129 -7.48 -1.13 13.00
C ALA A 129 -7.91 -1.03 11.53
N ALA A 130 -7.38 -1.88 10.65
CA ALA A 130 -7.75 -1.90 9.23
C ALA A 130 -9.22 -2.31 9.02
N LEU A 131 -9.70 -3.33 9.74
CA LEU A 131 -11.10 -3.74 9.68
C LEU A 131 -12.05 -2.66 10.24
N ALA A 132 -11.65 -1.97 11.33
CA ALA A 132 -12.41 -0.85 11.86
C ALA A 132 -12.51 0.30 10.84
N ASN A 133 -11.40 0.65 10.19
CA ASN A 133 -11.37 1.67 9.15
C ASN A 133 -12.30 1.31 7.97
N LEU A 134 -12.32 0.05 7.52
CA LEU A 134 -13.23 -0.41 6.48
C LEU A 134 -14.70 -0.21 6.90
N ALA A 135 -15.05 -0.58 8.13
CA ALA A 135 -16.41 -0.45 8.65
C ALA A 135 -16.84 1.03 8.81
N GLU A 136 -15.92 1.93 9.13
CA GLU A 136 -16.19 3.37 9.15
C GLU A 136 -16.43 3.92 7.75
N ARG A 137 -15.60 3.53 6.77
CA ARG A 137 -15.78 3.96 5.37
C ARG A 137 -17.11 3.51 4.79
N GLN A 138 -17.54 2.28 5.09
CA GLN A 138 -18.84 1.77 4.66
C GLN A 138 -20.00 2.56 5.30
N ARG A 139 -19.93 2.83 6.61
CA ARG A 139 -20.93 3.65 7.31
C ARG A 139 -21.02 5.07 6.77
N SER A 140 -19.89 5.71 6.47
CA SER A 140 -19.87 7.05 5.88
C SER A 140 -20.47 7.07 4.46
N GLN A 141 -20.26 6.01 3.68
CA GLN A 141 -20.84 5.89 2.34
C GLN A 141 -22.37 5.71 2.41
N GLU A 142 -22.85 4.83 3.28
CA GLU A 142 -24.28 4.59 3.49
C GLU A 142 -25.01 5.85 4.00
N ALA A 143 -24.38 6.65 4.86
CA ALA A 143 -24.94 7.91 5.34
C ALA A 143 -25.14 8.95 4.22
N PHE A 144 -24.26 8.95 3.21
CA PHE A 144 -24.34 9.87 2.07
C PHE A 144 -25.34 9.41 1.00
N ASP A 145 -25.46 8.10 0.78
CA ASP A 145 -26.37 7.54 -0.23
C ASP A 145 -27.86 7.59 0.20
N HIS A 146 -28.15 7.99 1.44
CA HIS A 146 -29.49 8.10 2.03
C HIS A 146 -29.98 9.55 2.28
N GLU A 147 -29.23 10.58 1.85
CA GLU A 147 -29.65 11.99 1.81
C GLU A 147 -30.09 12.43 0.40
#